data_AF-A0A9D8PSY0-F1
#
_entry.id   AF-A0A9D8PSY0-F1
#
_cell.length_a   1.000
_cell.length_b   1.000
_cell.length_c   1.000
_cell.angle_alpha   90.00
_cell.angle_beta   90.00
_cell.angle_gamma   90.00
#
_symmetry.space_group_name_H-M   'P 1'
#
loop_
_entity.id
_entity.type
_entity.pdbx_description
1 polymer ?
#
loop_
_entity_poly.entity_id
_entity_poly.type
_entity_poly.pdbx_seq_one_letter_code
_entity_poly.pdbx_strand_id
1 'polypeptide(L)'
;MLAKLSQLPVDLPVPIDDGAASHLQGLRLPGLALPGTHGASVKLVGLAGCWVIPVCSMTGRPDVPLPDGWDGIPGARGCRPQSCGFRHYHAELRANTREVASAVPEAAPS
;
A
#
# COMPACT_ATOMS: atom_id res chain seq x y z
N MET A 1 14.28 -20.57 -3.01
CA MET A 1 12.84 -20.90 -2.91
C MET A 1 12.06 -19.66 -3.31
N LEU A 2 11.27 -19.72 -4.39
CA LEU A 2 10.50 -18.58 -4.89
C LEU A 2 9.45 -18.17 -3.86
N ALA A 3 9.50 -16.92 -3.39
CA ALA A 3 8.63 -16.46 -2.32
C ALA A 3 7.19 -16.29 -2.85
N LYS A 4 6.23 -17.00 -2.26
CA LYS A 4 4.81 -16.80 -2.55
C LYS A 4 4.33 -15.51 -1.88
N LEU A 5 4.45 -14.44 -2.65
CA LEU A 5 4.31 -13.04 -2.28
C LEU A 5 2.89 -12.57 -1.91
N SER A 6 1.87 -13.41 -2.16
CA SER A 6 0.46 -13.17 -1.84
C SER A 6 0.01 -13.84 -0.54
N GLN A 7 0.86 -14.64 0.10
CA GLN A 7 0.57 -15.30 1.38
C GLN A 7 1.57 -14.84 2.45
N LEU A 8 1.06 -14.63 3.66
CA LEU A 8 1.86 -14.30 4.82
C LEU A 8 2.33 -15.60 5.50
N PRO A 9 3.62 -15.73 5.86
CA PRO A 9 4.09 -16.74 6.80
C PRO A 9 3.35 -16.64 8.14
N VAL A 10 3.19 -17.76 8.83
CA VAL A 10 2.41 -17.81 10.08
C VAL A 10 3.13 -17.12 11.25
N ASP A 11 4.46 -17.05 11.22
CA ASP A 11 5.30 -16.58 12.33
C ASP A 11 5.82 -15.14 12.15
N LEU A 12 5.14 -14.32 11.35
CA LEU A 12 5.52 -12.91 11.21
C LEU A 12 5.20 -12.11 12.48
N PRO A 13 6.09 -11.19 12.89
CA PRO A 13 5.79 -10.31 14.01
C PRO A 13 4.62 -9.40 13.66
N VAL A 14 3.66 -9.32 14.59
CA VAL A 14 2.46 -8.49 14.44
C VAL A 14 2.84 -7.02 14.63
N PRO A 15 2.45 -6.11 13.72
CA PRO A 15 2.61 -4.68 13.94
C PRO A 15 1.87 -4.24 15.20
N ILE A 16 2.56 -3.51 16.06
CA ILE A 16 1.97 -2.85 17.24
C ILE A 16 1.76 -1.39 16.87
N ASP A 17 0.59 -0.84 17.21
CA ASP A 17 0.34 0.59 17.09
C ASP A 17 1.21 1.35 18.10
N ASP A 18 2.19 2.09 17.59
CA ASP A 18 3.14 2.89 18.37
C ASP A 18 2.73 4.37 18.47
N GLY A 19 1.60 4.76 17.85
CA GLY A 19 1.12 6.13 17.82
C GLY A 19 1.97 7.10 16.98
N ALA A 20 3.00 6.62 16.25
CA ALA A 20 3.89 7.49 15.48
C ALA A 20 3.12 8.31 14.42
N ALA A 21 2.02 7.75 13.90
CA ALA A 21 1.17 8.39 12.89
C ALA A 21 -0.03 9.18 13.48
N SER A 22 -0.24 9.21 14.79
CA SER A 22 -1.44 9.84 15.38
C SER A 22 -1.56 11.34 15.04
N HIS A 23 -0.44 12.02 14.87
CA HIS A 23 -0.39 13.44 14.49
C HIS A 23 -0.93 13.72 13.08
N LEU A 24 -1.09 12.70 12.22
CA LEU A 24 -1.60 12.86 10.87
C LEU A 24 -3.13 12.98 10.82
N GLN A 25 -3.83 12.55 11.88
CA GLN A 25 -5.30 12.62 11.93
C GLN A 25 -5.77 14.08 11.90
N GLY A 26 -6.70 14.40 10.99
CA GLY A 26 -7.24 15.75 10.81
C GLY A 26 -6.34 16.69 10.00
N LEU A 27 -5.11 16.30 9.65
CA LEU A 27 -4.28 17.08 8.73
C LEU A 27 -4.84 17.00 7.31
N ARG A 28 -4.72 18.10 6.56
CA ARG A 28 -5.04 18.09 5.13
C ARG A 28 -3.88 17.48 4.34
N LEU A 29 -4.22 16.69 3.33
CA LEU A 29 -3.24 16.25 2.34
C LEU A 29 -2.58 17.46 1.66
N PRO A 30 -1.26 17.43 1.44
CA PRO A 30 -0.57 18.47 0.67
C PRO A 30 -1.01 18.41 -0.80
N GLY A 31 -0.91 19.55 -1.51
CA GLY A 31 -1.23 19.69 -2.93
C GLY A 31 -0.28 18.96 -3.88
N LEU A 32 -0.05 17.67 -3.64
CA LEU A 32 0.86 16.83 -4.38
C LEU A 32 0.14 16.20 -5.58
N ALA A 33 0.80 16.25 -6.74
CA ALA A 33 0.42 15.51 -7.92
C ALA A 33 1.33 14.28 -8.03
N LEU A 34 0.74 13.09 -8.04
CA LEU A 34 1.45 11.82 -8.19
C LEU A 34 1.28 11.30 -9.63
N PRO A 35 2.34 10.74 -10.25
CA PRO A 35 2.19 10.10 -11.56
C PRO A 35 1.24 8.90 -11.43
N GLY A 36 0.22 8.86 -12.29
CA GLY A 36 -0.71 7.75 -12.37
C GLY A 36 -0.29 6.73 -13.43
N THR A 37 -0.72 5.48 -13.27
CA THR A 37 -0.45 4.38 -14.21
C THR A 37 -1.15 4.52 -15.57
N HIS A 38 -2.04 5.50 -15.71
CA HIS A 38 -2.78 5.80 -16.95
C HIS A 38 -2.16 6.98 -17.73
N GLY A 39 -0.91 7.35 -17.41
CA GLY A 39 -0.20 8.46 -18.06
C GLY A 39 -0.62 9.86 -17.60
N ALA A 40 -1.69 9.97 -16.82
CA ALA A 40 -2.13 11.22 -16.19
C ALA A 40 -1.62 11.33 -14.75
N SER A 41 -1.30 12.55 -14.31
CA SER A 41 -1.02 12.83 -12.89
C SER A 41 -2.30 12.94 -12.08
N VAL A 42 -2.31 12.34 -10.90
CA VAL A 42 -3.42 12.38 -9.94
C VAL A 42 -3.10 13.38 -8.84
N LYS A 43 -3.92 14.42 -8.71
CA LYS A 43 -3.88 15.33 -7.55
C LYS A 43 -4.79 14.76 -6.46
N LEU A 44 -4.23 14.51 -5.29
CA LEU A 44 -5.01 14.00 -4.15
C LEU A 44 -5.84 15.10 -3.50
N VAL A 45 -5.36 16.35 -3.55
CA VAL A 45 -6.10 17.51 -3.06
C VAL A 45 -7.27 17.82 -3.99
N GLY A 46 -8.45 17.95 -3.39
CA GLY A 46 -9.70 18.25 -4.11
C GLY A 46 -10.48 17.01 -4.52
N LEU A 47 -10.00 15.80 -4.24
CA LEU A 47 -10.79 14.59 -4.37
C LEU A 47 -11.96 14.63 -3.38
N ALA A 48 -13.18 14.55 -3.89
CA ALA A 48 -14.39 14.54 -3.07
C ALA A 48 -14.70 13.12 -2.57
N GLY A 49 -15.23 13.02 -1.35
CA GLY A 49 -15.69 11.74 -0.76
C GLY A 49 -14.65 11.04 0.11
N CYS A 50 -14.90 9.76 0.40
CA CYS A 50 -14.03 8.91 1.20
C CYS A 50 -13.18 8.03 0.28
N TRP A 51 -11.86 8.07 0.51
CA TRP A 51 -10.84 7.41 -0.31
C TRP A 51 -10.00 6.49 0.56
N VAL A 52 -9.67 5.31 0.01
CA VAL A 52 -8.67 4.42 0.59
C VAL A 52 -7.46 4.39 -0.34
N ILE A 53 -6.31 4.81 0.17
CA ILE A 53 -5.06 4.89 -0.60
C ILE A 53 -4.05 3.91 -0.01
N PRO A 54 -3.93 2.69 -0.55
CA PRO A 54 -2.84 1.80 -0.16
C PRO A 54 -1.50 2.35 -0.67
N VAL A 55 -0.53 2.44 0.24
CA VAL A 55 0.85 2.85 -0.03
C VAL A 55 1.77 1.66 0.19
N CYS A 56 2.62 1.37 -0.79
CA CYS A 56 3.57 0.27 -0.73
C CYS A 56 4.99 0.82 -0.57
N SER A 57 5.71 0.42 0.48
CA SER A 57 7.09 0.84 0.69
C SER A 57 8.07 0.21 -0.31
N MET A 58 7.81 -1.03 -0.73
CA MET A 58 8.65 -1.75 -1.69
C MET A 58 7.82 -2.72 -2.55
N THR A 59 7.96 -2.61 -3.86
CA THR A 59 7.37 -3.55 -4.82
C THR A 59 8.27 -4.77 -4.96
N GLY A 60 8.11 -5.77 -4.08
CA GLY A 60 8.88 -7.01 -4.21
C GLY A 60 8.59 -7.74 -5.54
N ARG A 61 9.60 -8.43 -6.08
CA ARG A 61 9.50 -9.16 -7.35
C ARG A 61 9.54 -10.68 -7.09
N PRO A 62 8.73 -11.51 -7.76
CA PRO A 62 8.72 -12.97 -7.54
C PRO A 62 10.05 -13.66 -7.81
N ASP A 63 10.82 -13.12 -8.73
CA ASP A 63 12.11 -13.60 -9.24
C ASP A 63 13.31 -13.11 -8.40
N VAL A 64 13.12 -12.14 -7.50
CA VAL A 64 14.19 -11.57 -6.68
C VAL A 64 13.94 -11.94 -5.20
N PRO A 65 14.92 -12.51 -4.49
CA PRO A 65 14.78 -12.75 -3.06
C PRO A 65 14.53 -11.43 -2.32
N LEU A 66 13.75 -11.50 -1.25
CA LEU A 66 13.56 -10.34 -0.39
C LEU A 66 14.88 -9.99 0.31
N PRO A 67 15.08 -8.71 0.69
CA PRO A 67 16.24 -8.32 1.49
C PRO A 67 16.34 -9.14 2.79
N ASP A 68 17.57 -9.42 3.23
CA ASP A 68 17.81 -10.11 4.49
C ASP A 68 17.17 -9.35 5.66
N GLY A 69 16.49 -10.09 6.55
CA GLY A 69 15.79 -9.51 7.69
C GLY A 69 14.44 -8.85 7.38
N TRP A 70 13.98 -8.82 6.12
CA TRP A 70 12.70 -8.21 5.75
C TRP A 70 11.50 -8.83 6.48
N ASP A 71 11.51 -10.15 6.68
CA ASP A 71 10.46 -10.86 7.42
C ASP A 71 10.47 -10.57 8.92
N GLY A 72 11.57 -10.02 9.45
CA GLY A 72 11.66 -9.58 10.84
C GLY A 72 11.04 -8.20 11.10
N ILE A 73 10.71 -7.44 10.05
CA ILE A 73 10.12 -6.11 10.18
C ILE A 73 8.59 -6.27 10.26
N PRO A 74 7.94 -5.88 11.37
CA PRO A 74 6.49 -5.99 11.52
C PRO A 74 5.76 -5.27 10.39
N GLY A 75 4.89 -6.00 9.68
CA GLY A 75 4.03 -5.44 8.62
C GLY A 75 4.68 -5.29 7.24
N ALA A 76 5.99 -5.49 7.11
CA ALA A 76 6.72 -5.30 5.84
C ALA A 76 6.28 -6.27 4.72
N ARG A 77 5.67 -7.40 5.07
CA ARG A 77 5.09 -8.39 4.12
C ARG A 77 3.63 -8.10 3.74
N GLY A 78 2.98 -7.14 4.39
CA GLY A 78 1.54 -6.91 4.31
C GLY A 78 1.05 -6.25 3.01
N CYS A 79 1.88 -5.41 2.38
CA CYS A 79 1.43 -4.52 1.30
C CYS A 79 0.77 -5.24 0.11
N ARG A 80 1.31 -6.40 -0.31
CA ARG A 80 0.75 -7.19 -1.42
C ARG A 80 -0.52 -7.96 -1.05
N PRO A 81 -0.57 -8.78 0.01
CA PRO A 81 -1.82 -9.44 0.39
C PRO A 81 -2.93 -8.44 0.67
N GLN A 82 -2.61 -7.28 1.26
CA GLN A 82 -3.59 -6.18 1.46
C GLN A 82 -4.06 -5.59 0.12
N SER A 83 -3.16 -5.29 -0.82
CA SER A 83 -3.52 -4.79 -2.16
C SER A 83 -4.36 -5.80 -2.94
N CYS A 84 -4.06 -7.10 -2.84
CA CYS A 84 -4.88 -8.17 -3.40
C CYS A 84 -6.27 -8.22 -2.74
N GLY A 85 -6.35 -8.02 -1.42
CA GLY A 85 -7.61 -7.90 -0.69
C GLY A 85 -8.45 -6.73 -1.17
N PHE A 86 -7.88 -5.52 -1.27
CA PHE A 86 -8.58 -4.33 -1.80
C PHE A 86 -9.13 -4.56 -3.20
N ARG A 87 -8.38 -5.28 -4.06
CA ARG A 87 -8.86 -5.68 -5.39
C ARG A 87 -10.03 -6.66 -5.31
N HIS A 88 -9.93 -7.66 -4.43
CA HIS A 88 -10.95 -8.70 -4.30
C HIS A 88 -12.28 -8.14 -3.75
N TYR A 89 -12.20 -7.28 -2.73
CA TYR A 89 -13.36 -6.65 -2.09
C TYR A 89 -13.74 -5.30 -2.71
N HIS A 90 -13.25 -5.00 -3.92
CA HIS A 90 -13.44 -3.69 -4.55
C HIS A 90 -14.92 -3.30 -4.70
N ALA A 91 -15.79 -4.26 -5.03
CA ALA A 91 -17.23 -4.00 -5.16
C ALA A 91 -17.88 -3.59 -3.82
N GLU A 92 -17.53 -4.28 -2.72
CA GLU A 92 -18.02 -4.00 -1.37
C GLU A 92 -17.46 -2.68 -0.82
N LEU A 93 -16.18 -2.41 -1.10
CA LEU A 93 -15.56 -1.14 -0.75
C LEU A 93 -16.23 0.02 -1.50
N ARG A 94 -16.59 -0.15 -2.77
CA ARG A 94 -17.32 0.89 -3.52
C ARG A 94 -18.74 1.16 -2.99
N ALA A 95 -19.35 0.21 -2.29
CA ALA A 95 -20.63 0.45 -1.64
C ALA A 95 -20.51 1.39 -0.44
N ASN A 96 -19.32 1.49 0.18
CA ASN A 96 -19.07 2.24 1.42
C ASN A 96 -18.05 3.39 1.26
N THR A 97 -17.33 3.42 0.14
CA THR A 97 -16.29 4.41 -0.21
C THR A 97 -16.44 4.76 -1.69
N ARG A 98 -15.99 5.94 -2.12
CA ARG A 98 -16.21 6.36 -3.51
C ARG A 98 -15.18 5.75 -4.46
N GLU A 99 -13.92 5.63 -4.02
CA GLU A 99 -12.85 4.98 -4.78
C GLU A 99 -11.68 4.45 -3.91
N VAL A 100 -10.96 3.46 -4.46
CA VAL A 100 -9.69 2.93 -3.95
C VAL A 100 -8.60 3.21 -5.00
N ALA A 101 -7.59 4.00 -4.66
CA ALA A 101 -6.51 4.37 -5.58
C ALA A 101 -5.16 3.86 -5.03
N SER A 102 -4.49 2.99 -5.77
CA SER A 102 -3.18 2.47 -5.35
C SER A 102 -2.04 3.35 -5.85
N ALA A 103 -1.17 3.77 -4.94
CA ALA A 103 0.11 4.38 -5.28
C ALA A 103 1.21 3.33 -5.16
N VAL A 104 1.83 2.97 -6.29
CA VAL A 104 2.97 2.06 -6.31
C VAL A 104 4.20 2.90 -6.65
N PRO A 105 5.24 2.96 -5.80
CA PRO A 105 6.48 3.60 -6.20
C PRO A 105 7.05 2.81 -7.39
N GLU A 106 7.35 3.53 -8.47
CA GLU A 106 8.13 2.98 -9.56
C GLU A 106 9.49 2.57 -8.99
N ALA A 107 9.89 1.31 -9.20
CA ALA A 107 11.21 0.86 -8.79
C ALA A 107 12.23 1.73 -9.53
N ALA A 108 13.08 2.43 -8.79
CA ALA A 108 14.16 3.22 -9.38
C ALA A 108 14.92 2.36 -10.41
N PRO A 109 15.18 2.87 -11.63
CA PRO A 109 16.03 2.15 -12.57
C PRO A 109 17.42 1.98 -11.93
N SER A 110 17.93 0.76 -12.01
CA SER A 110 19.28 0.39 -11.57
C SER A 110 20.35 1.06 -12.42
#